data_AF-A0A2M8IZS3-F1
#
_entry.id   AF-A0A2M8IZS3-F1
#
_cell.length_a   1.000
_cell.length_b   1.000
_cell.length_c   1.000
_cell.angle_alpha   90.00
_cell.angle_beta   90.00
_cell.angle_gamma   90.00
#
_symmetry.space_group_name_H-M   'P 1'
#
loop_
_entity.id
_entity.type
_entity.pdbx_description
1 polymer ?
#
loop_
_entity_poly.entity_id
_entity_poly.type
_entity_poly.pdbx_seq_one_letter_code
_entity_poly.pdbx_strand_id
1 'polypeptide(L)' 'DGTSLRLRGQVLRPDGSEALSEDRTCPVADGAALGREMAHDLLTRAGPGFFDWRG' A
#
# COMPACT_ATOMS: atom_id res chain seq x y z
N ASP A 1 11.80 -1.67 22.70
CA ASP A 1 12.81 -0.74 22.16
C ASP A 1 12.40 0.12 20.95
N GLY A 2 11.14 0.13 20.50
CA GLY A 2 10.61 1.21 19.62
C GLY A 2 11.32 1.41 18.27
N THR A 3 12.24 0.53 17.88
CA THR A 3 13.10 0.67 16.70
C THR A 3 12.46 0.17 15.41
N SER A 4 11.31 -0.50 15.51
CA SER A 4 10.55 -1.00 14.38
C SER A 4 9.25 -0.23 14.22
N LEU A 5 8.89 0.09 12.98
CA LEU A 5 7.56 0.56 12.61
C LEU A 5 6.79 -0.56 11.92
N ARG A 6 5.47 -0.52 12.09
CA ARG A 6 4.52 -1.33 11.33
C ARG A 6 3.77 -0.39 10.40
N LEU A 7 3.92 -0.60 9.09
CA LEU A 7 3.21 0.14 8.05
C LEU A 7 2.04 -0.71 7.54
N ARG A 8 0.89 -0.06 7.39
CA ARG A 8 -0.31 -0.66 6.78
C ARG A 8 -0.77 0.24 5.64
N GLY A 9 -1.01 -0.36 4.48
CA GLY A 9 -1.46 0.33 3.28
C GLY A 9 -2.66 -0.35 2.67
N GLN A 10 -3.53 0.43 2.02
CA GLN A 10 -4.69 -0.08 1.32
C GLN A 10 -5.01 0.78 0.09
N VAL A 11 -5.41 0.13 -1.00
CA VAL A 11 -6.11 0.74 -2.14
C VAL A 11 -7.47 0.06 -2.30
N LEU A 12 -8.51 0.84 -2.56
CA LEU A 12 -9.87 0.35 -2.72
C LEU A 12 -10.61 1.13 -3.81
N ARG A 13 -11.52 0.45 -4.49
CA ARG A 13 -12.46 1.11 -5.41
C ARG A 13 -13.54 1.85 -4.62
N PRO A 14 -14.07 2.99 -5.12
CA PRO A 14 -15.09 3.78 -4.40
C PRO A 14 -16.37 3.01 -4.10
N ASP A 15 -16.74 2.05 -4.96
CA ASP A 15 -17.91 1.18 -4.79
C ASP A 15 -17.66 0.00 -3.84
N GLY A 16 -16.43 -0.18 -3.36
CA GLY A 16 -16.03 -1.27 -2.48
C GLY A 16 -15.95 -2.64 -3.15
N SER A 17 -16.10 -2.74 -4.48
CA SER A 17 -16.06 -4.01 -5.21
C SER A 17 -14.70 -4.70 -5.14
N GLU A 18 -13.64 -3.93 -4.88
CA GLU A 18 -12.28 -4.44 -4.74
C GLU A 18 -11.49 -3.61 -3.72
N ALA A 19 -10.77 -4.32 -2.83
CA ALA A 19 -9.87 -3.72 -1.85
C ALA A 19 -8.61 -4.57 -1.71
N LEU A 20 -7.44 -3.95 -1.90
CA LEU A 20 -6.13 -4.58 -1.74
C LEU A 20 -5.45 -3.94 -0.54
N SER A 21 -4.96 -4.76 0.37
CA SER A 21 -4.30 -4.31 1.59
C SER A 21 -2.97 -5.00 1.78
N GLU A 22 -2.13 -4.38 2.61
CA GLU A 22 -0.85 -4.90 3.00
C GLU A 22 -0.44 -4.44 4.41
N ASP A 23 0.38 -5.25 5.07
CA ASP A 23 0.90 -5.03 6.42
C ASP A 23 2.35 -5.51 6.49
N ARG A 24 3.28 -4.60 6.77
CA ARG A 24 4.70 -4.91 6.86
C ARG A 24 5.33 -4.23 8.07
N THR A 25 6.38 -4.83 8.60
CA THR A 25 7.19 -4.28 9.70
C THR A 25 8.63 -4.13 9.24
N CYS A 26 9.26 -3.01 9.57
CA CYS A 26 10.68 -2.75 9.28
C CYS A 26 11.31 -1.90 10.38
N PRO A 27 12.65 -1.79 10.43
CA PRO A 27 13.31 -0.75 11.20
C PRO A 27 12.81 0.64 10.81
N VAL A 28 12.77 1.58 11.76
CA VAL A 28 12.30 2.96 11.52
C VAL A 28 13.11 3.65 10.42
N ALA A 29 14.42 3.38 10.34
CA ALA A 29 15.31 3.94 9.31
C ALA A 29 14.90 3.55 7.89
N ASP A 30 14.25 2.39 7.71
CA ASP A 30 13.87 1.85 6.41
C ASP A 30 12.43 2.22 6.00
N GLY A 31 11.68 2.90 6.87
CA GLY A 31 10.24 3.16 6.68
C GLY A 31 9.88 3.83 5.36
N ALA A 32 10.71 4.77 4.91
CA ALA A 32 10.49 5.46 3.64
C ALA A 32 10.72 4.55 2.43
N ALA A 33 11.66 3.61 2.50
CA ALA A 33 11.85 2.61 1.44
C ALA A 33 10.66 1.64 1.42
N LEU A 34 10.28 1.11 2.60
CA LEU A 34 9.12 0.23 2.76
C LEU A 34 7.83 0.85 2.19
N GLY A 35 7.59 2.14 2.45
CA GLY A 35 6.40 2.82 1.94
C GLY A 35 6.34 2.92 0.41
N ARG A 36 7.50 3.11 -0.24
CA ARG A 36 7.58 3.13 -1.72
C ARG A 36 7.34 1.75 -2.31
N GLU A 37 7.96 0.73 -1.73
CA GLU A 37 7.77 -0.67 -2.15
C GLU A 37 6.31 -1.10 -1.98
N MET A 38 5.71 -0.86 -0.82
CA MET A 38 4.30 -1.18 -0.57
C MET A 38 3.36 -0.46 -1.55
N ALA A 39 3.62 0.81 -1.84
CA ALA A 39 2.82 1.55 -2.83
C ALA A 39 2.98 0.93 -4.23
N HIS A 40 4.21 0.60 -4.64
CA HIS A 40 4.46 -0.05 -5.93
C HIS A 40 3.76 -1.41 -6.05
N ASP A 41 3.81 -2.23 -5.01
CA ASP A 41 3.20 -3.55 -4.98
C ASP A 41 1.67 -3.47 -5.02
N LEU A 42 1.07 -2.56 -4.25
CA LEU A 42 -0.37 -2.31 -4.27
C LEU A 42 -0.85 -1.79 -5.64
N LEU A 43 -0.11 -0.86 -6.26
CA LEU A 43 -0.43 -0.34 -7.60
C LEU A 43 -0.28 -1.41 -8.69
N THR A 44 0.75 -2.25 -8.60
CA THR A 44 0.97 -3.35 -9.54
C THR A 44 -0.15 -4.38 -9.43
N ARG A 45 -0.56 -4.73 -8.21
CA ARG A 45 -1.66 -5.68 -7.95
C ARG A 45 -3.02 -5.12 -8.36
N ALA A 46 -3.24 -3.82 -8.18
CA ALA A 46 -4.45 -3.13 -8.63
C ALA A 46 -4.61 -3.23 -10.16
N GLY A 47 -3.51 -3.15 -10.89
CA GLY A 47 -3.49 -3.32 -12.33
C GLY A 47 -4.17 -2.17 -13.10
N PRO A 48 -4.25 -2.30 -14.44
CA PRO A 48 -4.89 -1.31 -15.29
C PRO A 48 -6.37 -1.15 -14.95
N GLY A 49 -6.89 0.07 -15.05
CA GLY A 49 -8.31 0.35 -14.88
C GLY A 49 -8.79 0.54 -13.44
N PHE A 50 -7.98 0.17 -12.44
CA PHE A 50 -8.38 0.24 -11.02
C PHE A 50 -8.74 1.67 -10.57
N PHE A 51 -8.16 2.69 -11.21
CA PHE A 51 -8.36 4.10 -10.88
C PHE A 51 -9.15 4.89 -11.93
N ASP A 52 -9.79 4.23 -12.91
CA ASP A 52 -10.49 4.92 -14.01
C ASP A 52 -11.67 5.79 -13.54
N TRP A 53 -12.20 5.54 -12.35
CA TRP A 53 -13.22 6.35 -11.68
C TRP A 53 -12.76 7.79 -11.35
N ARG A 54 -11.48 8.11 -11.47
CA ARG A 54 -10.93 9.46 -11.26
C ARG A 54 -11.03 10.37 -12.50
N GLY A 55 -11.35 9.79 -13.66
CA GLY A 55 -11.42 10.48 -14.95
C GLY A 55 -12.70 11.28 -15.17
#